data_AF-X1QEG3-F1
#
_entry.id   AF-X1QEG3-F1
#
_cell.length_a   1.000
_cell.length_b   1.000
_cell.length_c   1.000
_cell.angle_alpha   90.00
_cell.angle_beta   90.00
_cell.angle_gamma   90.00
#
_symmetry.space_group_name_H-M   'P 1'
#
loop_
_entity.id
_entity.type
_entity.pdbx_description
1 polymer ?
#
loop_
_entity_poly.entity_id
_entity_poly.type
_entity_poly.pdbx_seq_one_letter_code
_entity_poly.pdbx_strand_id
1 'polypeptide(L)'
;MSSLFRSRLSKKFDDRTARFHTSVVEDLRMFEYDIEGTEAHDIMLHEQGVIPAEALSEILNALEEIKQEWRDGKLEIGAEYEDVHEYIEGRVIEKIGVEVGGMVHTGRSRNDQVMVDMKMVTRAELLEIAE
;
A
#
# COMPACT_ATOMS: atom_id res chain seq x y z
N MET A 1 -11.58 -9.00 -9.19
CA MET A 1 -11.11 -9.13 -7.80
C MET A 1 -12.11 -8.37 -6.94
N SER A 2 -12.58 -8.94 -5.82
CA SER A 2 -13.35 -8.16 -4.82
C SER A 2 -12.33 -7.21 -4.18
N SER A 3 -12.66 -6.07 -3.60
CA SER A 3 -12.94 -5.92 -2.16
C SER A 3 -12.55 -7.13 -1.25
N LEU A 4 -11.47 -7.88 -1.52
CA LEU A 4 -11.32 -9.33 -1.19
C LEU A 4 -10.18 -9.70 -0.25
N PHE A 5 -9.40 -8.79 0.32
CA PHE A 5 -8.34 -9.27 1.22
C PHE A 5 -8.78 -9.41 2.67
N ARG A 6 -9.78 -8.66 3.18
CA ARG A 6 -10.13 -8.71 4.64
C ARG A 6 -11.59 -8.51 5.05
N SER A 7 -12.55 -8.48 4.14
CA SER A 7 -13.96 -8.37 4.55
C SER A 7 -14.40 -9.61 5.35
N ARG A 8 -14.84 -9.39 6.60
CA ARG A 8 -15.46 -10.42 7.45
C ARG A 8 -16.90 -10.74 7.03
N LEU A 9 -17.45 -9.98 6.09
CA LEU A 9 -18.83 -10.10 5.64
C LEU A 9 -18.91 -11.06 4.45
N SER A 10 -19.90 -11.95 4.47
CA SER A 10 -20.12 -12.93 3.41
C SER A 10 -20.73 -12.34 2.13
N LYS A 11 -21.25 -11.12 2.20
CA LYS A 11 -21.82 -10.40 1.06
C LYS A 11 -20.92 -9.25 0.65
N LYS A 12 -20.76 -9.07 -0.65
CA LYS A 12 -20.11 -7.89 -1.22
C LYS A 12 -20.97 -6.66 -1.01
N PHE A 13 -20.32 -5.51 -0.91
CA PHE A 13 -21.00 -4.23 -1.02
C PHE A 13 -21.68 -4.09 -2.38
N ASP A 14 -22.83 -3.40 -2.39
CA ASP A 14 -23.37 -2.89 -3.64
C ASP A 14 -22.50 -1.74 -4.18
N ASP A 15 -22.66 -1.44 -5.47
CA ASP A 15 -21.85 -0.43 -6.15
C ASP A 15 -21.91 0.94 -5.48
N ARG A 16 -23.07 1.30 -4.90
CA ARG A 16 -23.25 2.59 -4.24
C ARG A 16 -22.41 2.65 -2.97
N THR A 17 -22.43 1.59 -2.18
CA THR A 17 -21.69 1.48 -0.92
C THR A 17 -20.20 1.41 -1.19
N ALA A 18 -19.76 0.63 -2.18
CA ALA A 18 -18.36 0.55 -2.59
C ALA A 18 -17.81 1.92 -3.02
N ARG A 19 -18.55 2.65 -3.88
CA ARG A 19 -18.18 4.01 -4.31
C ARG A 19 -18.17 5.04 -3.19
N PHE A 20 -18.98 4.85 -2.15
CA PHE A 20 -18.99 5.74 -0.99
C PHE A 20 -17.79 5.49 -0.07
N HIS A 21 -17.29 4.26 -0.03
CA HIS A 21 -16.23 3.85 0.89
C HIS A 21 -14.81 3.97 0.30
N THR A 22 -14.68 4.01 -1.02
CA THR A 22 -13.38 4.17 -1.68
C THR A 22 -12.85 5.60 -1.51
N SER A 23 -11.56 5.71 -1.18
CA SER A 23 -10.77 6.95 -1.12
C SER A 23 -9.55 6.90 -2.05
N VAL A 24 -9.42 5.86 -2.88
CA VAL A 24 -8.21 5.56 -3.64
C VAL A 24 -7.72 6.72 -4.51
N VAL A 25 -8.64 7.52 -5.08
CA VAL A 25 -8.30 8.65 -5.95
C VAL A 25 -7.75 9.83 -5.15
N GLU A 26 -8.36 10.12 -4.00
CA GLU A 26 -7.91 11.18 -3.09
C GLU A 26 -6.59 10.81 -2.42
N ASP A 27 -6.37 9.52 -2.16
CA ASP A 27 -5.19 9.01 -1.46
C ASP A 27 -3.95 8.89 -2.35
N LEU A 28 -4.06 9.11 -3.67
CA LEU A 28 -2.92 9.02 -4.60
C LEU A 28 -1.74 9.91 -4.22
N ARG A 29 -1.98 11.04 -3.55
CA ARG A 29 -0.92 11.92 -3.04
C ARG A 29 -0.02 11.24 -2.01
N MET A 30 -0.50 10.18 -1.35
CA MET A 30 0.23 9.38 -0.37
C MET A 30 1.00 8.22 -1.02
N PHE A 31 0.85 7.95 -2.32
CA PHE A 31 1.34 6.73 -2.98
C PHE A 31 2.82 6.43 -2.72
N GLU A 32 3.73 7.36 -3.04
CA GLU A 32 5.17 7.13 -2.84
C GLU A 32 5.53 7.02 -1.35
N TYR A 33 4.79 7.70 -0.48
CA TYR A 33 5.03 7.66 0.97
C TYR A 33 4.55 6.35 1.60
N ASP A 34 3.45 5.77 1.11
CA ASP A 34 3.00 4.45 1.53
C ASP A 34 4.03 3.38 1.15
N ILE A 35 4.60 3.47 -0.05
CA ILE A 35 5.71 2.60 -0.49
C ILE A 35 6.90 2.75 0.46
N GLU A 36 7.40 3.96 0.67
CA GLU A 36 8.56 4.21 1.56
C GLU A 36 8.31 3.76 3.00
N GLY A 37 7.11 3.99 3.52
CA GLY A 37 6.71 3.52 4.84
C GLY A 37 6.63 1.99 4.93
N THR A 38 6.21 1.33 3.85
CA THR A 38 6.16 -0.13 3.75
C THR A 38 7.55 -0.75 3.65
N GLU A 39 8.45 -0.18 2.82
CA GLU A 39 9.85 -0.60 2.75
C GLU A 39 10.51 -0.53 4.14
N ALA A 40 10.33 0.59 4.85
CA ALA A 40 10.89 0.77 6.18
C ALA A 40 10.32 -0.24 7.20
N HIS A 41 9.02 -0.53 7.12
CA HIS A 41 8.36 -1.51 7.97
C HIS A 41 8.88 -2.93 7.73
N ASP A 42 9.00 -3.33 6.46
CA ASP A 42 9.43 -4.68 6.09
C ASP A 42 10.93 -4.90 6.39
N ILE A 43 11.77 -3.88 6.20
CA ILE A 43 13.17 -3.90 6.67
C ILE A 43 13.20 -4.14 8.19
N MET A 44 12.38 -3.41 8.96
CA MET A 44 12.29 -3.62 10.41
C MET A 44 11.82 -5.04 10.76
N LEU A 45 10.82 -5.58 10.08
CA LEU A 45 10.36 -6.97 10.29
C LEU A 45 11.47 -7.99 10.04
N HIS A 46 12.30 -7.76 9.02
CA HIS A 46 13.45 -8.61 8.74
C HIS A 46 14.49 -8.55 9.87
N GLU A 47 14.81 -7.35 10.36
CA GLU A 47 15.72 -7.16 11.50
C GLU A 47 15.20 -7.82 12.78
N GLN A 48 13.88 -7.93 12.94
CA GLN A 48 13.24 -8.68 14.04
C GLN A 48 13.16 -10.20 13.79
N GLY A 49 13.62 -10.68 12.64
CA GLY A 49 13.58 -12.10 12.27
C GLY A 49 12.18 -12.62 11.92
N VAL A 50 11.24 -11.73 11.59
CA VAL A 50 9.85 -12.08 11.23
C VAL A 50 9.76 -12.49 9.75
N ILE A 51 10.46 -11.77 8.86
CA ILE A 51 10.52 -12.10 7.43
C ILE A 51 11.94 -12.53 7.01
N PRO A 52 12.09 -13.60 6.19
CA PRO A 52 13.38 -14.01 5.64
C PRO A 52 14.02 -12.95 4.73
N ALA A 53 15.35 -13.01 4.56
CA ALA A 53 16.08 -12.06 3.72
C ALA A 53 15.65 -12.15 2.24
N GLU A 54 15.37 -13.36 1.76
CA GLU A 54 14.90 -13.63 0.41
C GLU A 54 13.53 -12.97 0.18
N ALA A 55 12.60 -13.17 1.12
CA ALA A 55 11.28 -12.56 1.08
C ALA A 55 11.34 -11.02 1.12
N LEU A 56 12.18 -10.45 1.99
CA LEU A 56 12.41 -9.01 2.03
C LEU A 56 12.91 -8.49 0.68
N SER A 57 13.90 -9.16 0.07
CA SER A 57 14.44 -8.73 -1.22
C SER A 57 13.38 -8.77 -2.32
N GLU A 58 12.51 -9.77 -2.35
CA GLU A 58 11.41 -9.86 -3.31
C GLU A 58 10.39 -8.73 -3.10
N ILE A 59 10.04 -8.44 -1.86
CA ILE A 59 9.13 -7.35 -1.49
C ILE A 59 9.68 -5.99 -1.93
N LEU A 60 10.93 -5.67 -1.56
CA LEU A 60 11.53 -4.37 -1.88
C LEU A 60 11.67 -4.16 -3.40
N ASN A 61 12.04 -5.22 -4.13
CA ASN A 61 12.10 -5.15 -5.59
C ASN A 61 10.72 -4.91 -6.21
N ALA A 62 9.68 -5.60 -5.71
CA ALA A 62 8.31 -5.41 -6.18
C ALA A 62 7.78 -3.99 -5.89
N LEU A 63 8.07 -3.45 -4.71
CA LEU A 63 7.71 -2.09 -4.32
C LEU A 63 8.39 -1.04 -5.20
N GLU A 64 9.68 -1.18 -5.49
CA GLU A 64 10.39 -0.26 -6.38
C GLU A 64 9.87 -0.33 -7.82
N GLU A 65 9.54 -1.52 -8.33
CA GLU A 65 8.87 -1.66 -9.63
C GLU A 65 7.52 -0.94 -9.66
N ILE A 66 6.70 -1.08 -8.62
CA ILE A 66 5.40 -0.40 -8.49
C ILE A 66 5.61 1.12 -8.43
N LYS A 67 6.62 1.59 -7.69
CA LYS A 67 7.00 3.01 -7.61
C LYS A 67 7.42 3.56 -8.97
N GLN A 68 8.15 2.77 -9.77
CA GLN A 68 8.52 3.17 -11.13
C GLN A 68 7.31 3.20 -12.08
N GLU A 69 6.40 2.22 -11.99
CA GLU A 69 5.15 2.22 -12.76
C GLU A 69 4.28 3.46 -12.45
N TRP A 70 4.25 3.91 -11.20
CA TRP A 70 3.65 5.17 -10.77
C TRP A 70 4.27 6.38 -11.45
N ARG A 71 5.58 6.52 -11.36
CA ARG A 71 6.33 7.65 -11.95
C ARG A 71 6.21 7.70 -13.46
N ASP A 72 6.09 6.54 -14.11
CA ASP A 72 5.88 6.42 -15.55
C ASP A 72 4.43 6.73 -15.98
N GLY A 73 3.51 6.96 -15.03
CA GLY A 73 2.09 7.19 -15.31
C GLY A 73 1.37 5.96 -15.85
N LYS A 74 1.85 4.76 -15.52
CA LYS A 74 1.34 3.47 -16.03
C LYS A 74 0.34 2.80 -15.10
N LEU A 75 0.03 3.39 -13.94
CA LEU A 75 -0.92 2.77 -13.03
C LEU A 75 -2.33 2.80 -13.60
N GLU A 76 -2.94 1.63 -13.62
CA GLU A 76 -4.38 1.48 -13.75
C GLU A 76 -4.96 1.40 -12.34
N ILE A 77 -5.56 2.49 -11.88
CA ILE A 77 -6.26 2.58 -10.59
C ILE A 77 -7.75 2.71 -10.88
N GLY A 78 -8.52 1.76 -10.38
CA GLY A 78 -9.98 1.73 -10.50
C GLY A 78 -10.68 1.76 -9.15
N ALA A 79 -11.99 1.99 -9.19
CA ALA A 79 -12.85 2.10 -8.00
C ALA A 79 -13.10 0.76 -7.29
N GLU A 80 -12.50 -0.33 -7.76
CA GLU A 80 -12.52 -1.65 -7.12
C GLU A 80 -11.63 -1.75 -5.87
N TYR A 81 -10.70 -0.80 -5.69
CA TYR A 81 -9.85 -0.69 -4.51
C TYR A 81 -10.45 0.28 -3.49
N GLU A 82 -10.38 -0.08 -2.21
CA GLU A 82 -10.85 0.76 -1.10
C GLU A 82 -9.94 1.99 -0.93
N ASP A 83 -8.63 1.78 -0.81
CA ASP A 83 -7.64 2.82 -0.57
C ASP A 83 -6.34 2.54 -1.37
N VAL A 84 -5.41 3.51 -1.37
CA VAL A 84 -4.10 3.36 -2.05
C VAL A 84 -3.27 2.22 -1.47
N HIS A 85 -3.49 1.92 -0.20
CA HIS A 85 -2.73 0.91 0.53
C HIS A 85 -3.17 -0.52 0.15
N GLU A 86 -4.46 -0.77 -0.04
CA GLU A 86 -5.01 -2.03 -0.58
C GLU A 86 -4.54 -2.21 -2.02
N TYR A 87 -4.48 -1.12 -2.79
CA TYR A 87 -3.93 -1.15 -4.14
C TYR A 87 -2.47 -1.65 -4.13
N ILE A 88 -1.59 -1.03 -3.33
CA ILE A 88 -0.17 -1.40 -3.26
C ILE A 88 -0.01 -2.85 -2.75
N GLU A 89 -0.71 -3.24 -1.69
CA GLU A 89 -0.70 -4.62 -1.17
C GLU A 89 -1.13 -5.63 -2.26
N GLY A 90 -2.20 -5.31 -3.00
CA GLY A 90 -2.68 -6.12 -4.12
C GLY A 90 -1.64 -6.26 -5.23
N ARG A 91 -1.01 -5.15 -5.65
CA ARG A 91 0.02 -5.16 -6.70
C ARG A 91 1.27 -5.94 -6.29
N VAL A 92 1.68 -5.86 -5.03
CA VAL A 92 2.80 -6.69 -4.51
C VAL A 92 2.41 -8.17 -4.60
N ILE A 93 1.24 -8.55 -4.10
CA ILE A 93 0.75 -9.94 -4.17
C ILE A 93 0.64 -10.45 -5.60
N GLU A 94 0.18 -9.62 -6.55
CA GLU A 94 0.14 -9.98 -7.97
C GLU A 94 1.53 -10.27 -8.56
N LYS A 95 2.55 -9.50 -8.15
CA LYS A 95 3.92 -9.65 -8.67
C LYS A 95 4.65 -10.84 -8.09
N ILE A 96 4.57 -11.07 -6.77
CA ILE A 96 5.43 -12.04 -6.06
C ILE A 96 4.64 -13.14 -5.34
N GLY A 97 3.33 -13.20 -5.53
CA GLY A 97 2.45 -14.20 -4.93
C GLY A 97 2.07 -13.89 -3.48
N VAL A 98 0.98 -14.52 -3.01
CA VAL A 98 0.40 -14.23 -1.69
C VAL A 98 1.27 -14.71 -0.52
N GLU A 99 2.08 -15.75 -0.71
CA GLU A 99 2.92 -16.30 0.36
C GLU A 99 3.98 -15.30 0.82
N VAL A 100 4.63 -14.61 -0.12
CA VAL A 100 5.64 -13.57 0.16
C VAL A 100 4.98 -12.19 0.23
N GLY A 101 4.19 -11.81 -0.77
CA GLY A 101 3.56 -10.49 -0.84
C GLY A 101 2.55 -10.24 0.27
N GLY A 102 1.92 -11.27 0.85
CA GLY A 102 1.05 -11.11 2.01
C GLY A 102 1.79 -10.72 3.30
N MET A 103 3.13 -10.82 3.32
CA MET A 103 3.92 -10.47 4.49
C MET A 103 4.03 -8.96 4.74
N VAL A 104 3.82 -8.11 3.72
CA VAL A 104 3.97 -6.63 3.79
C VAL A 104 3.10 -5.95 4.84
N HIS A 105 2.06 -6.63 5.32
CA HIS A 105 1.15 -6.12 6.34
C HIS A 105 1.31 -6.82 7.70
N THR A 106 2.34 -7.65 7.87
CA THR A 106 2.56 -8.38 9.11
C THR A 106 2.83 -7.41 10.25
N GLY A 107 2.05 -7.51 11.33
CA GLY A 107 2.22 -6.66 12.52
C GLY A 107 1.89 -5.19 12.30
N ARG A 108 1.20 -4.83 11.20
CA ARG A 108 0.81 -3.46 10.86
C ARG A 108 -0.71 -3.31 10.90
N SER A 109 -1.20 -2.11 11.20
CA SER A 109 -2.60 -1.74 11.04
C SER A 109 -2.70 -0.60 10.02
N ARG A 110 -3.87 -0.47 9.38
CA ARG A 110 -4.10 0.66 8.47
C ARG A 110 -4.06 2.00 9.22
N ASN A 111 -4.41 2.00 10.52
CA ASN A 111 -4.42 3.21 11.35
C ASN A 111 -3.03 3.81 11.55
N ASP A 112 -1.99 3.00 11.80
CA ASP A 112 -0.61 3.50 11.92
C ASP A 112 -0.01 3.83 10.57
N GLN A 113 -0.28 2.99 9.56
CA GLN A 113 0.16 3.21 8.18
C GLN A 113 -0.28 4.58 7.65
N VAL A 114 -1.59 4.84 7.61
CA VAL A 114 -2.12 6.12 7.09
C VAL A 114 -1.59 7.33 7.88
N MET A 115 -1.37 7.19 9.19
CA MET A 115 -0.85 8.27 10.02
C MET A 115 0.62 8.60 9.72
N VAL A 116 1.41 7.61 9.30
CA VAL A 116 2.79 7.84 8.82
C VAL A 116 2.73 8.58 7.49
N ASP A 117 1.95 8.08 6.54
CA ASP A 117 1.88 8.64 5.17
C ASP A 117 1.39 10.09 5.20
N MET A 118 0.33 10.37 5.96
CA MET A 118 -0.18 11.73 6.14
C MET A 118 0.86 12.68 6.72
N LYS A 119 1.67 12.23 7.70
CA LYS A 119 2.75 13.04 8.27
C LYS A 119 3.87 13.28 7.26
N MET A 120 4.21 12.28 6.45
CA MET A 120 5.24 12.42 5.42
C MET A 120 4.81 13.40 4.33
N VAL A 121 3.59 13.25 3.80
CA VAL A 121 2.98 14.21 2.86
C VAL A 121 2.97 15.62 3.45
N THR A 122 2.43 15.78 4.66
CA THR A 122 2.34 17.10 5.31
C THR A 122 3.71 17.72 5.49
N ARG A 123 4.73 16.94 5.88
CA ARG A 123 6.10 17.43 6.02
C ARG A 123 6.67 17.91 4.69
N ALA A 124 6.47 17.15 3.62
CA ALA A 124 6.95 17.51 2.29
C ALA A 124 6.27 18.80 1.79
N GLU A 125 4.95 18.89 1.89
CA GLU A 125 4.18 20.08 1.51
C GLU A 125 4.62 21.32 2.32
N LEU A 126 4.87 21.17 3.63
CA LEU A 126 5.36 22.27 4.46
C LEU A 126 6.77 22.73 4.08
N LEU A 127 7.65 21.81 3.68
CA LEU A 127 8.99 22.15 3.23
C LEU A 127 8.96 22.89 1.89
N GLU A 128 8.11 22.46 0.96
CA GLU A 128 7.91 23.15 -0.33
C GLU A 128 7.39 24.58 -0.14
N ILE A 129 6.49 24.82 0.81
CA ILE A 129 5.96 26.16 1.12
C ILE A 129 7.02 27.06 1.78
N ALA A 130 7.96 26.47 2.52
CA ALA A 130 8.97 27.22 3.26
C ALA A 130 10.14 27.70 2.39
N GLU A 131 10.31 27.12 1.20
CA GLU A 131 11.28 27.53 0.17
C GLU A 131 10.83 28.77 -0.62
#